data_AF-A0A662FV79-F1
#
_entry.id   AF-A0A662FV79-F1
#
_cell.length_a   1.000
_cell.length_b   1.000
_cell.length_c   1.000
_cell.angle_alpha   90.00
_cell.angle_beta   90.00
_cell.angle_gamma   90.00
#
_symmetry.space_group_name_H-M   'P 1'
#
loop_
_entity.id
_entity.type
_entity.pdbx_description
1 polymer ?
#
loop_
_entity_poly.entity_id
_entity_poly.type
_entity_poly.pdbx_seq_one_letter_code
_entity_poly.pdbx_strand_id
1 'polypeptide(L)'
;MIPIGRFNRKIVDVFIAKGVYMNRARGARGVALFRVDKDVDLTLLDLELIGLYLIRSPFRGKHYRLLRALKELEDIKPELKDLTYNLSLMQYKAVILVCKFYYDRLSEDIIKYVAFVSQNPGILTRVSKELVKIGWKREFILDIVPVKRRKLTGRFRY
;
A
#
# COMPACT_ATOMS: atom_id res chain seq x y z
N MET A 1 18.71 21.19 -13.02
CA MET A 1 19.19 19.97 -12.32
C MET A 1 18.30 19.77 -11.11
N ILE A 2 17.36 18.81 -11.14
CA ILE A 2 16.38 18.58 -10.06
C ILE A 2 16.93 17.42 -9.22
N PRO A 3 16.97 17.50 -7.87
CA PRO A 3 17.58 16.45 -7.06
C PRO A 3 16.76 15.18 -7.15
N ILE A 4 17.45 14.10 -7.49
CA ILE A 4 16.99 12.73 -7.34
C ILE A 4 16.65 12.55 -5.86
N GLY A 5 15.37 12.28 -5.58
CA GLY A 5 14.91 12.00 -4.23
C GLY A 5 15.82 10.94 -3.59
N ARG A 6 16.46 11.31 -2.48
CA ARG A 6 17.23 10.39 -1.63
C ARG A 6 16.30 9.24 -1.23
N PHE A 7 16.39 8.13 -1.94
CA PHE A 7 15.93 6.83 -1.47
C PHE A 7 16.72 6.50 -0.21
N ASN A 8 16.03 6.31 0.91
CA ASN A 8 16.65 5.93 2.17
C ASN A 8 17.10 4.45 2.09
N ARG A 9 18.33 4.22 1.60
CA ARG A 9 18.91 2.89 1.35
C ARG A 9 18.79 1.93 2.54
N LYS A 10 18.88 2.45 3.77
CA LYS A 10 18.76 1.65 5.01
C LYS A 10 17.44 0.87 5.12
N ILE A 11 16.33 1.38 4.60
CA ILE A 11 15.04 0.67 4.64
C ILE A 11 15.02 -0.46 3.60
N VAL A 12 15.57 -0.26 2.41
CA VAL A 12 15.64 -1.31 1.38
C VAL A 12 16.55 -2.45 1.83
N ASP A 13 17.68 -2.12 2.48
CA ASP A 13 18.64 -3.10 2.96
C ASP A 13 18.08 -3.95 4.12
N VAL A 14 17.27 -3.37 5.02
CA VAL A 14 16.56 -4.14 6.06
C VAL A 14 15.55 -5.12 5.45
N PHE A 15 14.95 -4.79 4.30
CA PHE A 15 13.94 -5.64 3.66
C PHE A 15 14.57 -6.78 2.85
N ILE A 16 15.72 -6.53 2.20
CA ILE A 16 16.53 -7.58 1.59
C ILE A 16 17.11 -8.49 2.68
N ALA A 17 17.60 -7.92 3.79
CA ALA A 17 18.15 -8.67 4.92
C ALA A 17 17.08 -9.45 5.72
N LYS A 18 15.84 -8.95 5.80
CA LYS A 18 14.71 -9.64 6.47
C LYS A 18 13.84 -10.49 5.52
N GLY A 19 14.23 -10.64 4.26
CA GLY A 19 13.62 -11.59 3.33
C GLY A 19 12.22 -11.24 2.83
N VAL A 20 11.84 -9.95 2.77
CA VAL A 20 10.59 -9.54 2.10
C VAL A 20 10.80 -9.57 0.60
N TYR A 21 10.60 -10.75 0.02
CA TYR A 21 10.67 -10.94 -1.41
C TYR A 21 9.31 -10.58 -2.02
N MET A 22 9.20 -9.36 -2.56
CA MET A 22 8.18 -9.04 -3.56
C MET A 22 8.40 -9.92 -4.79
N ASN A 23 7.93 -11.16 -4.72
CA ASN A 23 8.16 -12.14 -5.75
C ASN A 23 7.28 -11.78 -6.95
N ARG A 24 7.89 -11.36 -8.06
CA ARG A 24 7.18 -11.04 -9.32
C ARG A 24 6.27 -12.18 -9.79
N ALA A 25 6.56 -13.43 -9.41
CA ALA A 25 5.76 -14.61 -9.72
C ALA A 25 4.45 -14.73 -8.90
N ARG A 26 4.30 -13.97 -7.80
CA ARG A 26 3.20 -14.16 -6.81
C ARG A 26 2.16 -13.04 -6.75
N GLY A 27 2.30 -12.01 -7.59
CA GLY A 27 1.20 -11.11 -7.93
C GLY A 27 1.14 -9.78 -7.17
N ALA A 28 1.76 -9.63 -5.99
CA ALA A 28 1.85 -8.33 -5.32
C ALA A 28 2.93 -7.45 -5.99
N ARG A 29 2.57 -6.21 -6.31
CA ARG A 29 3.46 -5.18 -6.89
C ARG A 29 3.59 -3.94 -6.02
N GLY A 30 2.71 -3.80 -5.02
CA GLY A 30 2.72 -2.71 -4.04
C GLY A 30 2.22 -3.20 -2.68
N VAL A 31 2.84 -2.76 -1.59
CA VAL A 31 2.34 -2.80 -0.22
C VAL A 31 2.54 -1.43 0.44
N ALA A 32 1.57 -0.95 1.19
CA ALA A 32 1.68 0.28 1.97
C ALA A 32 0.98 0.12 3.33
N LEU A 33 1.48 0.80 4.35
CA LEU A 33 0.90 0.85 5.69
C LEU A 33 0.80 2.30 6.15
N PHE A 34 -0.36 2.64 6.68
CA PHE A 34 -0.65 3.95 7.24
C PHE A 34 -1.13 3.81 8.68
N ARG A 35 -0.68 4.72 9.53
CA ARG A 35 -1.25 4.98 10.84
C ARG A 35 -2.30 6.07 10.69
N VAL A 36 -3.51 5.79 11.18
CA VAL A 36 -4.69 6.64 10.95
C VAL A 36 -5.16 7.26 12.27
N ASP A 37 -5.39 6.45 13.31
CA ASP A 37 -5.90 6.89 14.61
C ASP A 37 -7.20 7.74 14.46
N LYS A 38 -8.18 7.23 13.70
CA LYS A 38 -9.48 7.89 13.46
C LYS A 38 -10.64 6.92 13.60
N ASP A 39 -11.83 7.47 13.79
CA ASP A 39 -13.06 6.70 13.73
C ASP A 39 -13.24 6.01 12.36
N VAL A 40 -13.99 4.91 12.34
CA VAL A 40 -14.29 4.15 11.12
C VAL A 40 -14.92 5.04 10.06
N ASP A 41 -15.95 5.80 10.42
CA ASP A 41 -16.68 6.64 9.46
C ASP A 41 -15.79 7.71 8.84
N LEU A 42 -14.98 8.38 9.66
CA LEU A 42 -14.03 9.40 9.18
C LEU A 42 -12.96 8.77 8.29
N THR A 43 -12.49 7.57 8.62
CA THR A 43 -11.54 6.82 7.80
C THR A 43 -12.13 6.46 6.44
N LEU A 44 -13.39 6.04 6.39
CA LEU A 44 -14.09 5.73 5.14
C LEU A 44 -14.32 6.99 4.29
N LEU A 45 -14.73 8.10 4.92
CA LEU A 45 -14.88 9.40 4.24
C LEU A 45 -13.56 9.87 3.63
N ASP A 46 -12.44 9.79 4.37
CA ASP A 46 -11.11 10.11 3.86
C ASP A 46 -10.74 9.29 2.61
N LEU A 47 -11.09 8.00 2.60
CA LEU A 47 -10.83 7.12 1.47
C LEU A 47 -11.70 7.51 0.27
N GLU A 48 -12.99 7.76 0.48
CA GLU A 48 -13.90 8.21 -0.57
C GLU A 48 -13.47 9.55 -1.18
N LEU A 49 -13.00 10.49 -0.36
CA LEU A 49 -12.49 11.79 -0.79
C LEU A 49 -11.34 11.66 -1.80
N ILE A 50 -10.51 10.64 -1.66
CA ILE A 50 -9.42 10.38 -2.60
C ILE A 50 -9.81 9.43 -3.74
N GLY A 51 -11.07 9.01 -3.81
CA GLY A 51 -11.62 8.11 -4.84
C GLY A 51 -11.33 6.63 -4.60
N LEU A 52 -11.16 6.22 -3.34
CA LEU A 52 -11.12 4.82 -2.90
C LEU A 52 -12.49 4.41 -2.35
N TYR A 53 -13.16 3.49 -3.04
CA TYR A 53 -14.49 3.03 -2.65
C TYR A 53 -14.47 1.56 -2.23
N LEU A 54 -15.23 1.22 -1.19
CA LEU A 54 -15.38 -0.17 -0.76
C LEU A 54 -16.23 -0.94 -1.79
N ILE A 55 -15.76 -2.12 -2.18
CA ILE A 55 -16.49 -2.97 -3.14
C ILE A 55 -17.06 -4.18 -2.41
N ARG A 56 -18.36 -4.42 -2.59
CA ARG A 56 -19.01 -5.68 -2.20
C ARG A 56 -18.75 -6.73 -3.29
N SER A 57 -17.52 -7.22 -3.37
CA SER A 57 -17.14 -8.32 -4.26
C SER A 57 -16.54 -9.46 -3.45
N PRO A 58 -16.88 -10.73 -3.74
CA PRO A 58 -16.28 -11.85 -3.03
C PRO A 58 -14.77 -11.89 -3.30
N PHE A 59 -14.00 -12.22 -2.26
CA PHE A 59 -12.57 -12.49 -2.43
C PHE A 59 -12.38 -13.68 -3.38
N ARG A 60 -11.68 -13.46 -4.48
CA ARG A 60 -11.30 -14.49 -5.46
C ARG A 60 -9.88 -14.98 -5.21
N GLY A 61 -9.51 -16.13 -5.79
CA GLY A 61 -8.18 -16.75 -5.66
C GLY A 61 -7.00 -15.79 -5.88
N LYS A 62 -7.12 -14.83 -6.82
CA LYS A 62 -6.08 -13.81 -7.08
C LYS A 62 -5.85 -12.84 -5.90
N HIS A 63 -6.87 -12.60 -5.07
CA HIS A 63 -6.80 -11.72 -3.90
C HIS A 63 -6.16 -12.43 -2.71
N TYR A 64 -6.43 -13.73 -2.52
CA TYR A 64 -5.77 -14.53 -1.48
C TYR A 64 -4.25 -14.56 -1.61
N ARG A 65 -3.73 -14.49 -2.84
CA ARG A 65 -2.26 -14.41 -3.09
C ARG A 65 -1.63 -13.14 -2.49
N LEU A 66 -2.42 -12.09 -2.26
CA LEU A 66 -1.96 -10.82 -1.68
C LEU A 66 -1.92 -10.85 -0.16
N LEU A 67 -2.63 -11.78 0.48
CA LEU A 67 -2.62 -11.92 1.94
C LEU A 67 -1.24 -12.29 2.49
N ARG A 68 -0.40 -12.98 1.71
CA ARG A 68 0.98 -13.27 2.12
C ARG A 68 1.80 -11.99 2.32
N ALA A 69 1.59 -10.99 1.45
CA ALA A 69 2.29 -9.71 1.58
C ALA A 69 1.84 -8.93 2.83
N LEU A 70 0.58 -9.08 3.25
CA LEU A 70 0.10 -8.56 4.53
C LEU A 70 0.71 -9.30 5.72
N LYS A 71 0.86 -10.63 5.64
CA LYS A 71 1.53 -11.41 6.69
C LYS A 71 3.00 -11.02 6.84
N GLU A 72 3.72 -10.83 5.74
CA GLU A 72 5.11 -10.34 5.77
C GLU A 72 5.21 -8.94 6.39
N LEU A 73 4.22 -8.07 6.14
CA LEU A 73 4.13 -6.76 6.79
C LEU A 73 3.92 -6.88 8.32
N GLU A 74 3.08 -7.81 8.76
CA GLU A 74 2.86 -8.11 10.18
C GLU A 74 4.07 -8.73 10.86
N ASP A 75 4.88 -9.51 10.14
CA ASP A 75 6.15 -10.04 10.66
C ASP A 75 7.18 -8.92 10.90
N ILE A 76 7.12 -7.83 10.12
CA ILE A 76 7.97 -6.63 10.31
C ILE A 76 7.45 -5.72 11.41
N LYS A 77 6.13 -5.63 11.58
CA LYS A 77 5.47 -4.79 12.59
C LYS A 77 4.55 -5.67 13.46
N PRO A 78 5.13 -6.42 14.43
CA PRO A 78 4.42 -7.44 15.21
C PRO A 78 3.22 -6.91 15.99
N GLU A 79 3.24 -5.65 16.40
CA GLU A 79 2.11 -4.99 17.08
C GLU A 79 0.79 -5.05 16.30
N LEU A 80 0.83 -5.21 14.97
CA LEU A 80 -0.36 -5.38 14.13
C LEU A 80 -1.06 -6.73 14.33
N LYS A 81 -0.33 -7.77 14.79
CA LYS A 81 -0.87 -9.13 14.97
C LYS A 81 -1.86 -9.23 16.12
N ASP A 82 -1.72 -8.35 17.09
CA ASP A 82 -2.55 -8.32 18.29
C ASP A 82 -3.79 -7.42 18.12
N LEU A 83 -3.98 -6.83 16.94
CA LEU A 83 -5.13 -5.97 16.63
C LEU A 83 -6.22 -6.79 15.94
N THR A 84 -7.48 -6.54 16.29
CA THR A 84 -8.62 -7.00 15.51
C THR A 84 -8.53 -6.41 14.11
N TYR A 85 -8.93 -7.17 13.09
CA TYR A 85 -8.83 -6.70 11.71
C TYR A 85 -10.00 -7.12 10.83
N ASN A 86 -10.23 -6.30 9.80
CA ASN A 86 -11.14 -6.60 8.70
C ASN A 86 -10.38 -6.59 7.37
N LEU A 87 -10.67 -7.56 6.51
CA LEU A 87 -10.19 -7.62 5.14
C LEU A 87 -11.28 -7.17 4.17
N SER A 88 -10.95 -6.19 3.34
CA SER A 88 -11.87 -5.59 2.38
C SER A 88 -11.22 -5.40 1.01
N LEU A 89 -12.06 -5.31 -0.01
CA LEU A 89 -11.63 -4.91 -1.35
C LEU A 89 -12.02 -3.46 -1.59
N MET A 90 -11.08 -2.67 -2.10
CA MET A 90 -11.33 -1.28 -2.47
C MET A 90 -11.02 -1.02 -3.93
N GLN A 91 -11.82 -0.19 -4.57
CA GLN A 91 -11.61 0.27 -5.93
C GLN A 91 -10.94 1.63 -5.93
N TYR A 92 -9.81 1.73 -6.60
CA TYR A 92 -9.21 3.01 -7.00
C TYR A 92 -9.22 3.11 -8.52
N LYS A 93 -10.09 3.97 -9.06
CA LYS A 93 -10.32 4.07 -10.51
C LYS A 93 -10.70 2.71 -11.10
N ALA A 94 -9.89 2.13 -11.99
CA ALA A 94 -10.15 0.81 -12.58
C ALA A 94 -9.40 -0.33 -11.87
N VAL A 95 -8.87 -0.11 -10.66
CA VAL A 95 -7.96 -1.05 -9.99
C VAL A 95 -8.49 -1.46 -8.62
N ILE A 96 -8.44 -2.76 -8.37
CA ILE A 96 -8.80 -3.36 -7.09
C ILE A 96 -7.56 -3.46 -6.20
N LEU A 97 -7.70 -2.99 -4.96
CA LEU A 97 -6.75 -3.12 -3.88
C LEU A 97 -7.30 -4.05 -2.81
N VAL A 98 -6.44 -4.88 -2.23
CA VAL A 98 -6.77 -5.57 -0.97
C VAL A 98 -6.39 -4.65 0.16
N CYS A 99 -7.33 -4.41 1.06
CA CYS A 99 -7.16 -3.52 2.20
C CYS A 99 -7.37 -4.31 3.49
N LYS A 100 -6.53 -4.04 4.48
CA LYS A 100 -6.65 -4.59 5.82
C LYS A 100 -6.74 -3.44 6.80
N PHE A 101 -7.88 -3.33 7.47
CA PHE A 101 -8.13 -2.35 8.52
C PHE A 101 -7.78 -3.01 9.85
N TYR A 102 -6.95 -2.35 10.65
CA TYR A 102 -6.57 -2.79 11.98
C TYR A 102 -7.18 -1.84 13.00
N TYR A 103 -8.01 -2.39 13.88
CA TYR A 103 -8.78 -1.65 14.86
C TYR A 103 -8.01 -1.53 16.17
N ASP A 104 -8.43 -0.59 17.02
CA ASP A 104 -7.94 -0.54 18.39
C ASP A 104 -8.33 -1.82 19.15
N ARG A 105 -7.51 -2.24 20.13
CA ARG A 105 -7.80 -3.46 20.91
C ARG A 105 -9.00 -3.30 21.83
N LEU A 106 -9.30 -2.06 22.23
CA LEU A 106 -10.34 -1.71 23.20
C LEU A 106 -11.61 -1.21 22.52
N SER A 107 -11.55 -0.79 21.26
CA SER A 107 -12.69 -0.28 20.50
C SER A 107 -12.58 -0.62 19.01
N GLU A 108 -13.63 -1.24 18.48
CA GLU A 108 -13.77 -1.52 17.04
C GLU A 108 -14.19 -0.28 16.23
N ASP A 109 -14.49 0.84 16.90
CA ASP A 109 -14.88 2.09 16.24
C ASP A 109 -13.68 2.92 15.79
N ILE A 110 -12.46 2.58 16.27
CA ILE A 110 -11.24 3.31 15.96
C ILE A 110 -10.31 2.46 15.10
N ILE A 111 -9.95 2.96 13.93
CA ILE A 111 -8.95 2.37 13.05
C ILE A 111 -7.57 2.94 13.41
N LYS A 112 -6.69 2.06 13.91
CA LYS A 112 -5.29 2.39 14.22
C LYS A 112 -4.42 2.38 12.98
N TYR A 113 -4.57 1.36 12.15
CA TYR A 113 -3.77 1.19 10.95
C TYR A 113 -4.58 0.73 9.76
N VAL A 114 -4.12 1.08 8.57
CA VAL A 114 -4.65 0.57 7.30
C VAL A 114 -3.50 0.13 6.41
N ALA A 115 -3.54 -1.13 5.98
CA ALA A 115 -2.62 -1.67 5.00
C ALA A 115 -3.31 -1.83 3.64
N PHE A 116 -2.59 -1.48 2.58
CA PHE A 116 -3.00 -1.65 1.19
C PHE A 116 -2.04 -2.58 0.46
N VAL A 117 -2.58 -3.48 -0.36
CA VAL A 117 -1.79 -4.31 -1.28
C VAL A 117 -2.38 -4.21 -2.68
N SER A 118 -1.50 -4.01 -3.66
CA SER A 118 -1.87 -3.91 -5.08
C SER A 118 -1.10 -4.90 -5.93
N GLN A 119 -1.75 -5.39 -6.99
CA GLN A 119 -1.08 -6.08 -8.10
C GLN A 119 -0.59 -5.13 -9.17
N ASN A 120 -0.96 -3.85 -9.08
CA ASN A 120 -0.71 -2.87 -10.12
C ASN A 120 0.42 -1.94 -9.69
N PRO A 121 1.51 -1.86 -10.47
CA PRO A 121 2.70 -1.12 -10.09
C PRO A 121 2.44 0.40 -10.09
N GLY A 122 2.95 1.10 -9.08
CA GLY A 122 2.92 2.57 -8.98
C GLY A 122 1.59 3.15 -8.49
N ILE A 123 0.58 2.32 -8.20
CA ILE A 123 -0.71 2.79 -7.71
C ILE A 123 -0.65 3.19 -6.24
N LEU A 124 0.02 2.40 -5.41
CA LEU A 124 0.12 2.74 -3.98
C LEU A 124 0.94 4.00 -3.77
N THR A 125 1.92 4.30 -4.64
CA THR A 125 2.66 5.57 -4.62
C THR A 125 1.74 6.77 -4.87
N ARG A 126 0.72 6.61 -5.72
CA ARG A 126 -0.26 7.68 -6.01
C ARG A 126 -1.24 7.82 -4.85
N VAL A 127 -1.87 6.71 -4.44
CA VAL A 127 -2.78 6.67 -3.29
C VAL A 127 -2.12 7.23 -2.04
N SER A 128 -0.88 6.82 -1.77
CA SER A 128 -0.09 7.28 -0.63
C SER A 128 0.09 8.79 -0.60
N LYS A 129 0.28 9.44 -1.75
CA LYS A 129 0.45 10.90 -1.79
C LYS A 129 -0.84 11.61 -1.41
N GLU A 130 -1.98 11.12 -1.88
CA GLU A 130 -3.27 11.72 -1.55
C GLU A 130 -3.64 11.49 -0.08
N LEU A 131 -3.45 10.27 0.45
CA LEU A 131 -3.68 9.96 1.86
C LEU A 131 -2.84 10.83 2.80
N VAL A 132 -1.55 11.03 2.49
CA VAL A 132 -0.68 11.88 3.31
C VAL A 132 -1.12 13.35 3.29
N LYS A 133 -1.66 13.86 2.18
CA LYS A 133 -2.19 15.23 2.11
C LYS A 133 -3.38 15.46 3.04
N ILE A 134 -4.21 14.44 3.26
CA ILE A 134 -5.36 14.49 4.17
C ILE A 134 -5.01 14.07 5.61
N GLY A 135 -3.72 14.06 5.95
CA GLY A 135 -3.23 13.89 7.31
C GLY A 135 -2.94 12.44 7.73
N TRP A 136 -3.02 11.46 6.84
CA TRP A 136 -2.65 10.09 7.19
C TRP A 136 -1.12 9.96 7.33
N LYS A 137 -0.67 9.29 8.38
CA LYS A 137 0.76 9.08 8.61
C LYS A 137 1.23 7.81 7.90
N ARG A 138 2.05 7.96 6.87
CA ARG A 138 2.67 6.82 6.18
C ARG A 138 3.80 6.22 7.02
N GLU A 139 3.58 5.00 7.50
CA GLU A 139 4.59 4.22 8.23
C GLU A 139 5.48 3.45 7.25
N PHE A 140 4.89 2.89 6.19
CA PHE A 140 5.61 2.06 5.23
C PHE A 140 5.04 2.15 3.82
N ILE A 141 5.91 2.09 2.82
CA ILE A 141 5.52 1.87 1.43
C ILE A 141 6.63 1.15 0.66
N LEU A 142 6.24 0.12 -0.07
CA LEU A 142 7.05 -0.53 -1.09
C LEU A 142 6.17 -0.72 -2.31
N ASP A 143 6.49 -0.03 -3.41
CA ASP A 143 5.70 -0.07 -4.62
C ASP A 143 6.63 -0.11 -5.83
N ILE A 144 6.47 -1.13 -6.68
CA ILE A 144 7.25 -1.28 -7.89
C ILE A 144 6.76 -0.20 -8.85
N VAL A 145 7.63 0.76 -9.18
CA VAL A 145 7.32 1.78 -10.19
C VAL A 145 7.99 1.39 -11.50
N PRO A 146 7.26 1.30 -12.63
CA PRO A 146 7.88 1.01 -13.90
C PRO A 146 8.76 2.18 -14.30
N VAL A 147 10.05 1.92 -14.53
CA VAL A 147 10.96 2.91 -15.09
C VAL A 147 10.46 3.20 -16.51
N LYS A 148 9.91 4.39 -16.74
CA LYS A 148 9.65 4.87 -18.11
C LYS A 148 11.00 4.87 -18.82
N ARG A 149 11.23 3.93 -19.74
CA ARG A 149 12.33 4.06 -20.71
C ARG A 149 12.10 5.37 -21.45
N ARG A 150 12.91 6.39 -21.16
CA ARG A 150 13.00 7.55 -22.05
C ARG A 150 13.42 6.99 -23.39
N LYS A 151 12.57 7.11 -24.42
CA LYS A 151 13.03 6.95 -25.80
C LYS A 151 14.07 8.05 -25.99
N LEU A 152 15.34 7.68 -26.05
CA LEU A 152 16.39 8.56 -26.56
C LEU A 152 16.11 8.74 -28.06
N THR A 153 15.23 9.67 -28.41
CA THR A 153 15.15 10.18 -29.78
C THR A 153 16.33 11.12 -29.98
N GLY A 154 17.53 10.53 -30.09
CA GLY A 154 18.68 11.20 -30.66
C GLY A 154 18.52 11.19 -32.18
N ARG A 155 17.98 12.27 -32.74
CA ARG A 155 18.22 12.58 -34.16
C ARG A 155 19.69 12.98 -34.26
N PHE A 156 20.56 12.03 -34.59
CA PHE A 156 21.87 12.38 -35.14
C PHE A 156 21.60 12.95 -36.54
N ARG A 157 21.77 14.27 -36.68
CA ARG A 157 21.99 14.89 -37.98
C ARG A 157 23.49 14.84 -38.21
N TYR A 158 23.90 14.06 -39.21
CA TYR A 158 25.18 14.26 -39.91
C TYR A 158 24.95 15.30 -41.00
#